data_AF-A0A8J6J981-F1
#
_entry.id   AF-A0A8J6J981-F1
#
_cell.length_a   1.000
_cell.length_b   1.000
_cell.length_c   1.000
_cell.angle_alpha   90.00
_cell.angle_beta   90.00
_cell.angle_gamma   90.00
#
_symmetry.space_group_name_H-M   'P 1'
#
loop_
_entity.id
_entity.type
_entity.pdbx_description
1 polymer ?
#
loop_
_entity_poly.entity_id
_entity_poly.type
_entity_poly.pdbx_seq_one_letter_code
_entity_poly.pdbx_strand_id
1 'polypeptide(L)'
;MGYIPYGFVQKPVGIFVEPQQANVVKQIYQRYLEGDSLEGIADFLFQESIPSPQGKERWTRPVINNMLSNQKYVGYIIDFADFFMVQGEKSKRSNIDEDTGKRKAARYSSQNVLSGLVVCEECGANYRRITRPSGEVVWRCANRVEHGKRICRRAPTIPEERLKTALCKFLSLDDFDEQMIQKHIERITIQAEGVPYIQDYQLHERGMALL
;
A
#
# COMPACT_ATOMS: atom_id res chain seq x y z
N MET A 1 13.29 -33.96 3.98
CA MET A 1 14.19 -33.16 3.13
C MET A 1 13.69 -31.73 3.17
N GLY A 2 14.55 -30.75 3.49
CA GLY A 2 14.13 -29.35 3.65
C GLY A 2 13.86 -28.64 2.32
N TYR A 3 13.02 -27.61 2.34
CA TYR A 3 12.77 -26.76 1.18
C TYR A 3 14.04 -26.02 0.74
N ILE A 4 14.38 -26.15 -0.55
CA ILE A 4 15.53 -25.49 -1.19
C ILE A 4 15.01 -24.29 -1.96
N PRO A 5 15.44 -23.06 -1.61
CA PRO A 5 15.03 -21.87 -2.33
C PRO A 5 15.55 -21.87 -3.77
N TYR A 6 14.79 -21.25 -4.67
CA TYR A 6 15.25 -20.95 -6.02
C TYR A 6 16.56 -20.17 -6.00
N GLY A 7 17.51 -20.47 -6.87
CA GLY A 7 18.88 -19.96 -6.78
C GLY A 7 19.86 -20.97 -6.17
N PHE A 8 19.35 -22.05 -5.58
CA PHE A 8 20.15 -23.14 -5.02
C PHE A 8 19.74 -24.49 -5.60
N VAL A 9 20.70 -25.41 -5.65
CA VAL A 9 20.50 -26.79 -6.11
C VAL A 9 21.04 -27.78 -5.08
N GLN A 10 20.28 -28.85 -4.80
CA GLN A 10 20.78 -29.97 -4.01
C GLN A 10 21.65 -30.88 -4.87
N LYS A 11 22.85 -31.18 -4.41
CA LYS A 11 23.72 -32.22 -4.93
C LYS A 11 24.02 -33.22 -3.80
N PRO A 12 24.54 -34.43 -4.10
CA PRO A 12 24.83 -35.44 -3.07
C PRO A 12 25.75 -34.93 -1.94
N VAL A 13 26.65 -34.01 -2.28
CA VAL A 13 27.66 -33.46 -1.37
C VAL A 13 27.24 -32.17 -0.66
N GLY A 14 26.05 -31.63 -0.93
CA GLY A 14 25.57 -30.42 -0.30
C GLY A 14 24.65 -29.56 -1.16
N ILE A 15 24.41 -28.34 -0.70
CA ILE A 15 23.60 -27.33 -1.42
C ILE A 15 24.55 -26.32 -2.05
N PHE A 16 24.36 -26.04 -3.33
CA PHE A 16 25.21 -25.13 -4.09
C PHE A 16 24.37 -24.03 -4.71
N VAL A 17 24.99 -22.87 -4.93
CA VAL A 17 24.39 -21.79 -5.72
C VAL A 17 24.33 -22.25 -7.18
N GLU A 18 23.15 -22.10 -7.80
CA GLU A 18 22.96 -22.31 -9.23
C GLU A 18 23.10 -20.95 -9.95
N PRO A 19 24.18 -20.69 -10.70
CA PRO A 19 24.52 -19.35 -11.17
C PRO A 19 23.41 -18.67 -11.99
N GLN A 20 22.72 -19.40 -12.86
CA GLN A 20 21.66 -18.82 -13.70
C GLN A 20 20.48 -18.35 -12.84
N GLN A 21 20.02 -19.20 -11.91
CA GLN A 21 18.92 -18.87 -11.01
C GLN A 21 19.33 -17.78 -10.01
N ALA A 22 20.58 -17.80 -9.54
CA ALA A 22 21.11 -16.77 -8.65
C ALA A 22 21.12 -15.38 -9.31
N ASN A 23 21.43 -15.31 -10.61
CA ASN A 23 21.36 -14.06 -11.37
C ASN A 23 19.92 -13.52 -11.43
N VAL A 24 18.93 -14.39 -11.60
CA VAL A 24 17.51 -14.00 -11.55
C VAL A 24 17.13 -13.45 -10.18
N VAL A 25 17.58 -14.08 -9.08
CA VAL A 25 17.35 -13.57 -7.72
C VAL A 25 17.94 -12.15 -7.57
N LYS A 26 19.18 -11.92 -8.06
CA LYS A 26 19.81 -10.60 -8.04
C LYS A 26 18.99 -9.55 -8.80
N GLN A 27 18.53 -9.88 -10.01
CA GLN A 27 17.70 -8.99 -10.82
C GLN A 27 16.37 -8.65 -10.13
N ILE A 28 15.74 -9.62 -9.47
CA ILE A 28 14.50 -9.40 -8.71
C ILE A 28 14.73 -8.41 -7.56
N TYR A 29 15.83 -8.55 -6.81
CA TYR A 29 16.20 -7.62 -5.74
C TYR A 29 16.48 -6.22 -6.29
N GLN A 30 17.27 -6.12 -7.35
CA GLN A 30 17.62 -4.85 -7.98
C GLN A 30 16.39 -4.11 -8.51
N ARG A 31 15.55 -4.77 -9.33
CA ARG A 31 14.32 -4.18 -9.87
C ARG A 31 13.38 -3.68 -8.78
N TYR A 32 13.26 -4.43 -7.68
CA TYR A 32 12.44 -4.00 -6.55
C TYR A 32 12.95 -2.69 -5.94
N LEU A 33 14.28 -2.57 -5.74
CA LEU A 33 14.94 -1.36 -5.25
C LEU A 33 14.85 -0.19 -6.24
N GLU A 34 14.81 -0.46 -7.54
CA GLU A 34 14.63 0.54 -8.61
C GLU A 34 13.20 1.08 -8.72
N GLY A 35 12.24 0.49 -8.00
CA GLY A 35 10.87 1.00 -7.94
C GLY A 35 9.80 0.03 -8.45
N ASP A 36 10.20 -1.09 -9.07
CA ASP A 36 9.23 -1.99 -9.68
C ASP A 36 8.28 -2.58 -8.63
N SER A 37 6.99 -2.65 -9.00
CA SER A 37 6.02 -3.39 -8.21
C SER A 37 6.24 -4.90 -8.35
N LEU A 38 5.68 -5.69 -7.42
CA LEU A 38 5.72 -7.15 -7.54
C LEU A 38 5.06 -7.66 -8.84
N GLU A 39 4.08 -6.92 -9.36
CA GLU A 39 3.45 -7.24 -10.65
C GLU A 39 4.39 -6.90 -11.81
N GLY A 40 5.05 -5.72 -11.76
CA GLY A 40 6.03 -5.33 -12.78
C GLY A 40 7.21 -6.30 -12.87
N ILE A 41 7.68 -6.82 -11.73
CA ILE A 41 8.71 -7.88 -11.70
C ILE A 41 8.15 -9.18 -12.29
N ALA A 42 6.89 -9.55 -12.02
CA ALA A 42 6.28 -10.74 -12.61
C ALA A 42 6.14 -10.63 -14.13
N ASP A 43 5.79 -9.45 -14.65
CA ASP A 43 5.70 -9.17 -16.08
C ASP A 43 7.07 -9.24 -16.75
N PHE A 44 8.09 -8.66 -16.13
CA PHE A 44 9.48 -8.77 -16.59
C PHE A 44 9.92 -10.24 -16.72
N LEU A 45 9.75 -11.05 -15.66
CA LEU A 45 10.15 -12.46 -15.67
C LEU A 45 9.40 -13.25 -16.74
N PHE A 46 8.13 -12.94 -16.98
CA PHE A 46 7.33 -13.55 -18.03
C PHE A 46 7.83 -13.17 -19.43
N GLN A 47 8.12 -11.88 -19.66
CA GLN A 47 8.66 -11.39 -20.94
C GLN A 47 10.01 -12.01 -21.27
N GLU A 48 10.88 -12.17 -20.28
CA GLU A 48 12.18 -12.84 -20.41
C GLU A 48 12.09 -14.37 -20.48
N SER A 49 10.87 -14.94 -20.47
CA SER A 49 10.63 -16.39 -20.50
C SER A 49 11.32 -17.15 -19.35
N ILE A 50 11.39 -16.55 -18.16
CA ILE A 50 12.01 -17.13 -16.97
C ILE A 50 10.94 -17.88 -16.16
N PRO A 51 10.95 -19.23 -16.14
CA PRO A 51 9.93 -20.00 -15.44
C PRO A 51 10.10 -19.90 -13.92
N SER A 52 8.96 -19.98 -13.22
CA SER A 52 8.91 -20.04 -11.75
C SER A 52 9.56 -21.31 -11.20
N PRO A 53 9.84 -21.39 -9.89
CA PRO A 53 10.46 -22.57 -9.28
C PRO A 53 9.64 -23.86 -9.46
N GLN A 54 8.33 -23.73 -9.71
CA GLN A 54 7.41 -24.85 -9.99
C GLN A 54 7.22 -25.10 -11.49
N GLY A 55 7.99 -24.45 -12.37
CA GLY A 55 7.90 -24.59 -13.82
C GLY A 55 6.75 -23.81 -14.48
N LYS A 56 6.01 -22.97 -13.73
CA LYS A 56 4.96 -22.12 -14.30
C LYS A 56 5.57 -20.93 -15.05
N GLU A 57 4.98 -20.58 -16.19
CA GLU A 57 5.44 -19.47 -17.05
C GLU A 57 5.40 -18.12 -16.34
N ARG A 58 4.36 -17.87 -15.51
CA ARG A 58 4.21 -16.60 -14.79
C ARG A 58 4.41 -16.77 -13.29
N TRP A 59 5.29 -15.94 -12.73
CA TRP A 59 5.52 -15.85 -11.30
C TRP A 59 4.36 -15.12 -10.63
N THR A 60 3.98 -15.54 -9.42
CA THR A 60 2.93 -14.85 -8.66
C THR A 60 3.55 -13.83 -7.71
N ARG A 61 2.82 -12.75 -7.43
CA ARG A 61 3.25 -11.72 -6.46
C ARG A 61 3.68 -12.30 -5.10
N PRO A 62 2.97 -13.28 -4.49
CA PRO A 62 3.43 -13.90 -3.24
C PRO A 62 4.77 -14.61 -3.35
N VAL A 63 5.06 -15.29 -4.46
CA VAL A 63 6.35 -15.98 -4.65
C VAL A 63 7.50 -14.98 -4.69
N ILE A 64 7.36 -13.91 -5.47
CA ILE A 64 8.35 -12.82 -5.55
C ILE A 64 8.51 -12.15 -4.19
N ASN A 65 7.39 -11.85 -3.50
CA ASN A 65 7.42 -11.25 -2.17
C ASN A 65 8.17 -12.13 -1.15
N ASN A 66 7.96 -13.44 -1.18
CA ASN A 66 8.62 -14.38 -0.29
C ASN A 66 10.12 -14.49 -0.59
N MET A 67 10.51 -14.45 -1.87
CA MET A 67 11.91 -14.42 -2.27
C MET A 67 12.63 -13.19 -1.71
N LEU A 68 12.00 -12.01 -1.81
CA LEU A 68 12.52 -10.74 -1.27
C LEU A 68 12.62 -10.71 0.27
N SER A 69 12.05 -11.68 0.98
CA SER A 69 12.12 -11.77 2.46
C SER A 69 12.88 -12.99 2.95
N ASN A 70 13.42 -13.81 2.04
CA ASN A 70 14.08 -15.05 2.41
C ASN A 70 15.55 -14.81 2.77
N GLN A 71 15.84 -14.83 4.07
CA GLN A 71 17.18 -14.62 4.61
C GLN A 71 18.23 -15.63 4.13
N LYS A 72 17.83 -16.79 3.57
CA LYS A 72 18.77 -17.79 3.04
C LYS A 72 19.61 -17.27 1.86
N TYR A 73 19.20 -16.17 1.22
CA TYR A 73 19.99 -15.55 0.16
C TYR A 73 21.17 -14.72 0.67
N VAL A 74 21.10 -14.25 1.92
CA VAL A 74 22.08 -13.32 2.49
C VAL A 74 23.43 -14.02 2.66
N GLY A 75 24.47 -13.41 2.10
CA GLY A 75 25.85 -13.91 2.16
C GLY A 75 26.18 -15.02 1.15
N TYR A 76 25.20 -15.48 0.35
CA TYR A 76 25.41 -16.47 -0.70
C TYR A 76 25.07 -15.93 -2.10
N ILE A 77 23.92 -15.25 -2.23
CA ILE A 77 23.43 -14.69 -3.50
C ILE A 77 23.27 -13.18 -3.41
N ILE A 78 22.83 -12.67 -2.25
CA ILE A 78 22.54 -11.26 -2.00
C ILE A 78 23.37 -10.77 -0.81
N ASP A 79 23.85 -9.54 -0.89
CA ASP A 79 24.65 -8.93 0.18
C ASP A 79 23.73 -8.46 1.32
N PHE A 80 24.27 -8.37 2.55
CA PHE A 80 23.49 -7.94 3.71
C PHE A 80 22.89 -6.55 3.51
N ALA A 81 23.63 -5.64 2.89
CA ALA A 81 23.18 -4.28 2.59
C ALA A 81 21.95 -4.27 1.67
N ASP A 82 22.00 -4.99 0.55
CA ASP A 82 20.89 -5.07 -0.41
C ASP A 82 19.64 -5.71 0.21
N PHE A 83 19.83 -6.78 1.00
CA PHE A 83 18.72 -7.41 1.71
C PHE A 83 18.04 -6.44 2.68
N PHE A 84 18.83 -5.68 3.44
CA PHE A 84 18.34 -4.69 4.40
C PHE A 84 17.62 -3.53 3.69
N MET A 85 18.18 -3.04 2.58
CA MET A 85 17.54 -2.02 1.74
C MET A 85 16.18 -2.49 1.21
N VAL A 86 16.09 -3.74 0.76
CA VAL A 86 14.82 -4.33 0.31
C VAL A 86 13.82 -4.41 1.46
N GLN A 87 14.24 -4.81 2.67
CA GLN A 87 13.31 -4.85 3.82
C GLN A 87 12.80 -3.44 4.17
N GLY A 88 13.67 -2.43 4.13
CA GLY A 88 13.28 -1.04 4.34
C GLY A 88 12.27 -0.55 3.30
N GLU A 89 12.51 -0.86 2.03
CA GLU A 89 11.58 -0.51 0.95
C GLU A 89 10.24 -1.24 1.07
N LYS A 90 10.25 -2.51 1.47
CA LYS A 90 9.02 -3.26 1.79
C LYS A 90 8.23 -2.62 2.92
N SER A 91 8.90 -2.17 4.00
CA SER A 91 8.23 -1.49 5.11
C SER A 91 7.61 -0.15 4.66
N LYS A 92 8.32 0.61 3.81
CA LYS A 92 7.77 1.84 3.19
C LYS A 92 6.53 1.56 2.36
N ARG A 93 6.55 0.54 1.50
CA ARG A 93 5.43 0.12 0.65
C ARG A 93 4.33 -0.63 1.39
N SER A 94 4.56 -1.02 2.64
CA SER A 94 3.55 -1.65 3.48
C SER A 94 2.47 -0.66 3.87
N ASN A 95 1.21 -1.10 3.77
CA ASN A 95 0.04 -0.38 4.26
C ASN A 95 -0.17 -0.55 5.77
N ILE A 96 0.79 -1.14 6.50
CA ILE A 96 0.77 -1.32 7.94
C ILE A 96 1.92 -0.51 8.52
N ASP A 97 1.62 0.28 9.53
CA ASP A 97 2.57 1.00 10.34
C ASP A 97 3.30 0.03 11.26
N GLU A 98 4.64 0.04 11.22
CA GLU A 98 5.47 -0.98 11.86
C GLU A 98 5.47 -0.85 13.39
N ASP A 99 5.39 0.38 13.90
CA ASP A 99 5.37 0.68 15.33
C ASP A 99 4.00 0.33 15.97
N THR A 100 2.92 0.74 15.31
CA THR A 100 1.58 0.59 15.88
C THR A 100 0.86 -0.68 15.44
N GLY A 101 1.36 -1.38 14.40
CA GLY A 101 0.70 -2.53 13.76
C GLY A 101 -0.63 -2.19 13.10
N LYS A 102 -1.03 -0.92 13.09
CA LYS A 102 -2.28 -0.45 12.49
C LYS A 102 -2.08 -0.21 11.00
N ARG A 103 -3.16 -0.32 10.22
CA ARG A 103 -3.08 0.09 8.81
C ARG A 103 -2.72 1.57 8.73
N LYS A 104 -1.69 1.93 7.99
CA LYS A 104 -1.41 3.32 7.60
C LYS A 104 -2.68 3.88 6.95
N ALA A 105 -3.03 5.11 7.28
CA ALA A 105 -3.98 5.86 6.46
C ALA A 105 -3.40 5.87 5.03
N ALA A 106 -4.05 5.15 4.10
CA ALA A 106 -3.48 4.95 2.78
C ALA A 106 -3.37 6.32 2.10
N ARG A 107 -2.14 6.80 1.88
CA ARG A 107 -1.92 8.07 1.16
C ARG A 107 -1.98 7.90 -0.36
N TYR A 108 -1.77 6.69 -0.86
CA TYR A 108 -1.69 6.37 -2.28
C TYR A 108 -2.65 5.25 -2.64
N SER A 109 -3.72 5.63 -3.35
CA SER A 109 -4.55 4.74 -4.15
C SER A 109 -4.55 5.31 -5.55
N SER A 110 -3.90 4.62 -6.50
CA SER A 110 -3.76 5.06 -7.90
C SER A 110 -5.08 5.28 -8.63
N GLN A 111 -6.21 4.91 -8.02
CA GLN A 111 -7.55 5.06 -8.60
C GLN A 111 -8.35 6.25 -8.05
N ASN A 112 -7.94 6.87 -6.93
CA ASN A 112 -8.66 8.03 -6.36
C ASN A 112 -7.86 8.71 -5.22
N VAL A 113 -7.72 10.04 -5.26
CA VAL A 113 -6.96 10.82 -4.26
C VAL A 113 -7.55 10.80 -2.84
N LEU A 114 -8.87 10.64 -2.70
CA LEU A 114 -9.53 10.64 -1.38
C LEU A 114 -9.42 9.30 -0.65
N SER A 115 -9.04 8.23 -1.37
CA SER A 115 -8.92 6.89 -0.81
C SER A 115 -7.82 6.85 0.24
N GLY A 116 -8.23 6.73 1.50
CA GLY A 116 -7.37 6.68 2.68
C GLY A 116 -7.08 8.03 3.33
N LEU A 117 -7.53 9.14 2.76
CA LEU A 117 -7.66 10.43 3.45
C LEU A 117 -8.93 10.50 4.31
N VAL A 118 -10.01 9.85 3.85
CA VAL A 118 -11.33 9.90 4.52
C VAL A 118 -11.42 8.83 5.61
N VAL A 119 -11.60 9.26 6.86
CA VAL A 119 -11.56 8.39 8.04
C VAL A 119 -12.78 8.61 8.94
N CYS A 120 -13.27 7.54 9.54
CA CYS A 120 -14.38 7.59 10.49
C CYS A 120 -13.93 8.10 11.85
N GLU A 121 -14.64 9.10 12.40
CA GLU A 121 -14.41 9.57 13.77
C GLU A 121 -14.74 8.49 14.82
N GLU A 122 -15.83 7.73 14.61
CA GLU A 122 -16.34 6.77 15.60
C GLU A 122 -15.41 5.56 15.80
N CYS A 123 -14.87 4.99 14.71
CA CYS A 123 -14.11 3.74 14.78
C CYS A 123 -12.69 3.83 14.21
N GLY A 124 -12.27 4.99 13.70
CA GLY A 124 -10.94 5.20 13.14
C GLY A 124 -10.66 4.49 11.81
N ALA A 125 -11.58 3.69 11.29
CA ALA A 125 -11.40 3.00 10.01
C ALA A 125 -11.62 3.97 8.83
N ASN A 126 -10.91 3.71 7.73
CA ASN A 126 -11.09 4.48 6.50
C ASN A 126 -12.50 4.31 5.94
N TYR A 127 -12.99 5.34 5.26
CA TYR A 127 -14.12 5.21 4.36
C TYR A 127 -13.68 4.58 3.04
N ARG A 128 -14.58 3.78 2.45
CA ARG A 128 -14.43 3.16 1.14
C ARG A 128 -15.35 3.84 0.13
N ARG A 129 -14.80 4.15 -1.04
CA ARG A 129 -15.56 4.57 -2.23
C ARG A 129 -16.35 3.38 -2.78
N ILE A 130 -17.65 3.55 -2.99
CA ILE A 130 -18.57 2.52 -3.47
C ILE A 130 -19.46 3.14 -4.55
N THR A 131 -19.42 2.57 -5.75
CA THR A 131 -20.36 2.88 -6.83
C THR A 131 -21.61 2.02 -6.66
N ARG A 132 -22.79 2.66 -6.55
CA ARG A 132 -24.08 1.97 -6.45
C ARG A 132 -24.57 1.52 -7.83
N PRO A 133 -25.54 0.59 -7.91
CA PRO A 133 -26.17 0.21 -9.19
C PRO A 133 -26.79 1.38 -9.95
N SER A 134 -27.17 2.46 -9.25
CA SER A 134 -27.65 3.71 -9.86
C SER A 134 -26.55 4.54 -10.54
N GLY A 135 -25.28 4.16 -10.41
CA GLY A 135 -24.13 4.97 -10.83
C GLY A 135 -23.68 6.00 -9.78
N GLU A 136 -24.49 6.25 -8.74
CA GLU A 136 -24.12 7.15 -7.64
C GLU A 136 -22.89 6.64 -6.88
N VAL A 137 -21.92 7.52 -6.66
CA VAL A 137 -20.72 7.22 -5.88
C VAL A 137 -20.87 7.73 -4.46
N VAL A 138 -20.72 6.84 -3.49
CA VAL A 138 -20.77 7.16 -2.07
C VAL A 138 -19.57 6.61 -1.31
N TRP A 139 -19.28 7.24 -0.19
CA TRP A 139 -18.25 6.87 0.76
C TRP A 139 -18.90 6.28 2.00
N ARG A 140 -18.45 5.08 2.41
CA ARG A 140 -18.97 4.39 3.61
C ARG A 140 -17.83 3.89 4.49
N CYS A 141 -17.96 4.03 5.80
CA CYS A 141 -17.02 3.47 6.77
C CYS A 141 -16.76 1.98 6.51
N ALA A 142 -15.48 1.61 6.41
CA ALA A 142 -15.02 0.25 6.11
C ALA A 142 -15.60 -0.80 7.07
N ASN A 143 -15.44 -0.59 8.38
CA ASN A 143 -15.95 -1.51 9.40
C ASN A 143 -17.47 -1.65 9.35
N ARG A 144 -18.19 -0.58 9.00
CA ARG A 144 -19.66 -0.62 8.86
C ARG A 144 -20.12 -1.38 7.61
N VAL A 145 -19.31 -1.36 6.55
CA VAL A 145 -19.54 -2.16 5.34
C VAL A 145 -19.28 -3.65 5.61
N GLU A 146 -18.18 -4.00 6.27
CA GLU A 146 -17.78 -5.39 6.51
C GLU A 146 -18.52 -6.06 7.66
N HIS A 147 -18.85 -5.32 8.72
CA HIS A 147 -19.33 -5.87 9.99
C HIS A 147 -20.67 -5.27 10.46
N GLY A 148 -21.32 -4.48 9.61
CA GLY A 148 -22.57 -3.79 9.95
C GLY A 148 -22.40 -2.88 11.18
N LYS A 149 -23.45 -2.77 11.99
CA LYS A 149 -23.47 -1.90 13.19
C LYS A 149 -22.70 -2.47 14.39
N ARG A 150 -22.10 -3.66 14.28
CA ARG A 150 -21.43 -4.31 15.42
C ARG A 150 -20.22 -3.51 15.90
N ILE A 151 -19.42 -2.99 14.96
CA ILE A 151 -18.19 -2.23 15.26
C ILE A 151 -18.42 -0.72 15.19
N CYS A 152 -19.25 -0.25 14.26
CA CYS A 152 -19.43 1.17 13.99
C CYS A 152 -20.92 1.47 13.75
N ARG A 153 -21.54 2.19 14.66
CA ARG A 153 -23.01 2.31 14.77
C ARG A 153 -23.53 3.55 14.03
N ARG A 154 -22.83 4.67 14.17
CA ARG A 154 -23.28 6.01 13.77
C ARG A 154 -22.66 6.50 12.48
N ALA A 155 -21.59 5.89 11.97
CA ALA A 155 -20.97 6.33 10.72
C ALA A 155 -21.97 6.47 9.55
N PRO A 156 -22.14 7.70 9.02
CA PRO A 156 -23.06 7.97 7.92
C PRO A 156 -22.48 7.51 6.58
N THR A 157 -23.35 7.42 5.57
CA THR A 157 -22.95 7.31 4.16
C THR A 157 -22.81 8.71 3.58
N ILE A 158 -21.69 9.02 2.94
CA ILE A 158 -21.39 10.36 2.41
C ILE A 158 -21.36 10.32 0.88
N PRO A 159 -22.18 11.10 0.16
CA PRO A 159 -22.03 11.23 -1.28
C PRO A 159 -20.66 11.82 -1.67
N GLU A 160 -20.06 11.33 -2.76
CA GLU A 160 -18.74 11.82 -3.20
C GLU A 160 -18.73 13.33 -3.45
N GLU A 161 -19.80 13.85 -4.06
CA GLU A 161 -19.93 15.29 -4.33
C GLU A 161 -19.90 16.12 -3.04
N ARG A 162 -20.46 15.63 -1.92
CA ARG A 162 -20.38 16.36 -0.64
C ARG A 162 -18.93 16.51 -0.15
N LEU A 163 -18.08 15.51 -0.39
CA LEU A 163 -16.65 15.60 -0.05
C LEU A 163 -15.94 16.58 -0.98
N LYS A 164 -16.17 16.47 -2.29
CA LYS A 164 -15.54 17.37 -3.28
C LYS A 164 -15.91 18.83 -3.02
N THR A 165 -17.20 19.15 -2.85
CA THR A 165 -17.64 20.52 -2.55
C THR A 165 -17.00 21.04 -1.26
N ALA A 166 -16.90 20.21 -0.21
CA ALA A 166 -16.27 20.62 1.05
C ALA A 166 -14.78 20.93 0.86
N LEU A 167 -14.07 20.12 0.07
CA LEU A 167 -12.64 20.30 -0.21
C LEU A 167 -12.36 21.51 -1.10
N CYS A 168 -13.14 21.70 -2.17
CA CYS A 168 -13.05 22.90 -3.01
C CYS A 168 -13.28 24.16 -2.18
N LYS A 169 -14.31 24.17 -1.33
CA LYS A 169 -14.57 25.28 -0.41
C LYS A 169 -13.43 25.51 0.59
N PHE A 170 -12.87 24.44 1.15
CA PHE A 170 -11.77 24.53 2.11
C PHE A 170 -10.50 25.12 1.48
N LEU A 171 -10.17 24.70 0.26
CA LEU A 171 -8.99 25.18 -0.47
C LEU A 171 -9.25 26.42 -1.35
N SER A 172 -10.48 26.94 -1.34
CA SER A 172 -10.92 28.05 -2.21
C SER A 172 -10.66 27.77 -3.70
N LEU A 173 -10.99 26.56 -4.15
CA LEU A 173 -10.90 26.13 -5.56
C LEU A 173 -12.27 26.23 -6.23
N ASP A 174 -12.28 26.63 -7.51
CA ASP A 174 -13.48 26.64 -8.33
C ASP A 174 -13.96 25.22 -8.67
N ASP A 175 -13.00 24.30 -8.93
CA ASP A 175 -13.25 22.91 -9.29
C ASP A 175 -12.37 21.95 -8.47
N PHE A 176 -12.77 20.67 -8.45
CA PHE A 176 -12.04 19.63 -7.72
C PHE A 176 -10.72 19.29 -8.42
N ASP A 177 -9.61 19.65 -7.79
CA ASP A 177 -8.24 19.39 -8.28
C ASP A 177 -7.54 18.36 -7.40
N GLU A 178 -7.31 17.16 -7.95
CA GLU A 178 -6.66 16.06 -7.23
C GLU A 178 -5.23 16.39 -6.76
N GLN A 179 -4.45 17.15 -7.55
CA GLN A 179 -3.09 17.51 -7.18
C GLN A 179 -3.09 18.47 -5.99
N MET A 180 -4.02 19.41 -5.98
CA MET A 180 -4.19 20.34 -4.86
C MET A 180 -4.62 19.62 -3.58
N ILE A 181 -5.54 18.65 -3.67
CA ILE A 181 -5.91 17.82 -2.51
C ILE A 181 -4.69 17.06 -1.98
N GLN A 182 -3.97 16.37 -2.87
CA GLN A 182 -2.82 15.56 -2.49
C GLN A 182 -1.73 16.37 -1.81
N LYS A 183 -1.51 17.60 -2.27
CA LYS A 183 -0.45 18.49 -1.75
C LYS A 183 -0.81 19.11 -0.39
N HIS A 184 -2.08 19.41 -0.14
CA HIS A 184 -2.46 20.24 1.01
C HIS A 184 -3.22 19.49 2.09
N ILE A 185 -3.96 18.43 1.75
CA ILE A 185 -4.87 17.76 2.69
C ILE A 185 -4.18 16.57 3.35
N GLU A 186 -4.10 16.60 4.67
CA GLU A 186 -3.56 15.52 5.47
C GLU A 186 -4.62 14.46 5.77
N ARG A 187 -5.81 14.90 6.20
CA ARG A 187 -6.85 14.00 6.70
C ARG A 187 -8.23 14.61 6.60
N ILE A 188 -9.23 13.77 6.34
CA ILE A 188 -10.65 14.13 6.35
C ILE A 188 -11.37 13.21 7.34
N THR A 189 -11.84 13.75 8.45
CA THR A 189 -12.55 12.98 9.48
C THR A 189 -14.06 13.17 9.34
N ILE A 190 -14.80 12.06 9.22
CA ILE A 190 -16.27 12.06 9.09
C ILE A 190 -16.91 11.83 10.45
N GLN A 191 -17.66 12.83 10.91
CA GLN A 191 -18.41 12.82 12.16
C GLN A 191 -19.78 12.14 12.00
N ALA A 192 -20.49 11.93 13.11
CA ALA A 192 -21.80 11.24 13.11
C ALA A 192 -22.88 11.99 12.30
N GLU A 193 -22.78 13.32 12.23
CA GLU A 193 -23.66 14.24 11.49
C GLU A 193 -23.35 14.23 9.98
N GLY A 194 -22.26 13.55 9.59
CA GLY A 194 -21.79 13.43 8.21
C GLY A 194 -21.09 14.67 7.68
N VAL A 195 -20.73 15.60 8.54
CA VAL A 195 -19.91 16.75 8.19
C VAL A 195 -18.44 16.31 8.13
N PRO A 196 -17.72 16.59 7.02
CA PRO A 196 -16.29 16.33 6.95
C PRO A 196 -15.51 17.42 7.69
N TYR A 197 -14.67 17.01 8.64
CA TYR A 197 -13.64 17.85 9.25
C TYR A 197 -12.33 17.65 8.49
N ILE A 198 -11.75 18.73 7.95
CA ILE A 198 -10.60 18.69 7.06
C ILE A 198 -9.37 19.22 7.81
N GLN A 199 -8.27 18.47 7.74
CA GLN A 199 -6.97 18.85 8.26
C GLN A 199 -6.00 19.00 7.10
N ASP A 200 -5.26 20.09 7.09
CA ASP A 200 -4.18 20.36 6.14
C ASP A 200 -2.81 20.17 6.78
N TYR A 201 -1.77 20.15 5.94
CA TYR A 201 -0.39 20.04 6.40
C TYR A 201 0.17 21.33 7.05
N GLN A 202 -0.61 22.40 7.20
CA GLN A 202 -0.10 23.71 7.68
C GLN A 202 -0.22 23.92 9.21
N LEU A 203 -0.63 22.92 9.99
CA LEU A 203 -0.80 23.01 11.45
C LEU A 203 0.39 22.49 12.27
N HIS A 204 1.63 22.90 11.92
CA HIS A 204 2.79 22.76 12.81
C HIS A 204 3.51 24.08 13.17
N GLU A 205 2.99 25.25 12.79
CA GLU A 205 3.63 26.56 13.12
C GLU A 205 2.71 27.61 13.76
N ARG A 206 1.60 27.23 14.40
CA ARG A 206 0.82 28.16 15.27
C ARG A 206 0.40 27.54 16.60
N GLY A 207 1.40 27.13 17.37
CA GLY A 207 1.33 27.26 18.82
C GLY A 207 2.05 28.54 19.21
N MET A 208 1.32 29.57 19.67
CA MET A 208 1.72 30.62 20.64
C MET A 208 0.85 31.88 20.52
N ALA A 209 0.16 32.19 21.63
CA ALA A 209 -0.30 33.48 22.11
C ALA A 209 -1.39 34.26 21.34
N LEU A 210 -2.59 34.30 21.92
CA LEU A 210 -3.24 35.55 22.34
C LEU A 210 -3.99 35.29 23.67
N LEU A 211 -3.36 35.67 24.78
CA LEU A 211 -4.03 36.39 25.86
C LEU A 211 -4.01 37.87 25.47
#